data_AF-A0A829WVT9-F1
#
_entry.id   AF-A0A829WVT9-F1
#
_cell.length_a   1.000
_cell.length_b   1.000
_cell.length_c   1.000
_cell.angle_alpha   90.00
_cell.angle_beta   90.00
_cell.angle_gamma   90.00
#
_symmetry.space_group_name_H-M   'P 1'
#
loop_
_entity.id
_entity.type
_entity.pdbx_description
1 polymer ?
#
loop_
_entity_poly.entity_id
_entity_poly.type
_entity_poly.pdbx_seq_one_letter_code
_entity_poly.pdbx_strand_id
1 'polypeptide(L)'
;MSHIQAHTGRHIAQPALFDRPAPQTRSGFEQLLTEINPSVHAKARELFINQQNCRNHAGILDSYRDYDGARTWSEHAFQIGEQLDELLSENLIRDPVPGIPEKTLDCRPVTTSAIEEIDHARMHDWCWKMVDVLRAAAYGQR
;
A
#
# COMPACT_ATOMS: atom_id res chain seq x y z
N MET A 1 9.82 28.15 -24.33
CA MET A 1 10.65 27.02 -23.85
C MET A 1 10.45 26.91 -22.35
N SER A 2 9.54 26.04 -21.90
CA SER A 2 9.24 25.82 -20.48
C SER A 2 9.59 24.39 -20.13
N HIS A 3 10.70 24.21 -19.41
CA HIS A 3 11.06 22.93 -18.80
C HIS A 3 10.33 22.81 -17.46
N ILE A 4 9.31 21.95 -17.42
CA ILE A 4 8.74 21.47 -16.16
C ILE A 4 9.62 20.32 -15.69
N GLN A 5 10.28 20.51 -14.55
CA GLN A 5 11.07 19.49 -13.87
C GLN A 5 10.13 18.35 -13.44
N ALA A 6 10.39 17.15 -13.96
CA ALA A 6 9.72 15.94 -13.53
C ALA A 6 10.12 15.63 -12.08
N HIS A 7 9.11 15.57 -11.22
CA HIS A 7 9.23 15.13 -9.84
C HIS A 7 9.86 13.73 -9.81
N THR A 8 11.00 13.59 -9.15
CA THR A 8 11.58 12.30 -8.75
C THR A 8 10.61 11.63 -7.79
N GLY A 9 9.68 10.86 -8.35
CA GLY A 9 8.86 9.90 -7.65
C GLY A 9 9.76 8.82 -7.04
N ARG A 10 9.64 8.67 -5.73
CA ARG A 10 10.24 7.58 -4.96
C ARG A 10 9.75 6.26 -5.57
N HIS A 11 10.62 5.54 -6.29
CA HIS A 11 10.36 4.15 -6.65
C HIS A 11 10.37 3.33 -5.36
N ILE A 12 9.23 3.29 -4.67
CA ILE A 12 8.92 2.20 -3.76
C ILE A 12 8.82 1.01 -4.70
N ALA A 13 9.76 0.07 -4.60
CA ALA A 13 9.68 -1.19 -5.32
C ALA A 13 8.29 -1.79 -5.04
N GLN A 14 7.41 -1.74 -6.02
CA GLN A 14 6.12 -2.42 -5.96
C GLN A 14 6.46 -3.90 -5.71
N PRO A 15 5.87 -4.53 -4.68
CA PRO A 15 6.05 -5.96 -4.48
C PRO A 15 5.68 -6.72 -5.76
N ALA A 16 6.44 -7.75 -6.10
CA ALA A 16 6.29 -8.54 -7.34
C ALA A 16 4.89 -9.21 -7.53
N LEU A 17 3.98 -9.05 -6.56
CA LEU A 17 2.57 -9.45 -6.67
C LEU A 17 1.86 -8.73 -7.84
N PHE A 18 2.23 -7.48 -8.14
CA PHE A 18 1.57 -6.62 -9.15
C PHE A 18 2.01 -6.89 -10.60
N ASP A 19 3.05 -7.71 -10.82
CA ASP A 19 3.44 -8.16 -12.17
C ASP A 19 2.67 -9.41 -12.63
N ARG A 20 1.89 -10.03 -11.73
CA ARG A 20 1.05 -11.18 -12.07
C ARG A 20 -0.31 -10.70 -12.58
N PRO A 21 -0.84 -11.31 -13.66
CA PRO A 21 -2.20 -11.01 -14.08
C PRO A 21 -3.16 -11.28 -12.91
N ALA A 22 -4.05 -10.33 -12.64
CA ALA A 22 -5.05 -10.47 -11.58
C ALA A 22 -5.74 -11.84 -11.70
N PRO A 23 -5.83 -12.63 -10.60
CA PRO A 23 -6.31 -14.00 -10.68
C PRO A 23 -7.72 -14.01 -11.26
N GLN A 24 -7.90 -14.70 -12.39
CA GLN A 24 -9.22 -14.84 -13.02
C GLN A 24 -9.99 -16.05 -12.49
N THR A 25 -9.32 -16.91 -11.72
CA THR A 25 -9.88 -18.15 -11.18
C THR A 25 -9.89 -18.10 -9.66
N ARG A 26 -10.89 -18.76 -9.07
CA ARG A 26 -11.00 -18.90 -7.62
C ARG A 26 -9.78 -19.59 -7.02
N SER A 27 -9.20 -20.58 -7.70
CA SER A 27 -8.00 -21.28 -7.23
C SER A 27 -6.77 -20.38 -7.19
N GLY A 28 -6.54 -19.55 -8.23
CA GLY A 28 -5.44 -18.58 -8.23
C GLY A 28 -5.61 -17.51 -7.17
N PHE A 29 -6.85 -17.08 -6.91
CA PHE A 29 -7.15 -16.12 -5.86
C PHE A 29 -6.89 -16.68 -4.45
N GLU A 30 -7.34 -17.90 -4.17
CA GLU A 30 -7.09 -18.54 -2.86
C GLU A 30 -5.59 -18.80 -2.63
N GLN A 31 -4.82 -19.10 -3.68
CA GLN A 31 -3.37 -19.20 -3.57
C GLN A 31 -2.75 -17.85 -3.19
N LEU A 32 -3.19 -16.75 -3.81
CA LEU A 32 -2.72 -15.41 -3.48
C LEU A 32 -3.04 -15.02 -2.03
N LEU A 33 -4.19 -15.42 -1.49
CA LEU A 33 -4.53 -15.14 -0.08
C LEU A 33 -3.55 -15.77 0.92
N THR A 34 -2.81 -16.82 0.54
CA THR A 34 -1.79 -17.39 1.44
C THR A 34 -0.63 -16.44 1.74
N GLU A 35 -0.41 -15.45 0.87
CA GLU A 35 0.63 -14.42 0.99
C GLU A 35 0.09 -13.15 1.70
N ILE A 36 -1.18 -13.13 2.10
CA ILE A 36 -1.89 -11.94 2.61
C ILE A 36 -2.32 -12.17 4.07
N ASN A 37 -2.37 -11.10 4.87
CA ASN A 37 -2.85 -11.14 6.25
C ASN A 37 -4.25 -11.81 6.36
N PRO A 38 -4.40 -12.87 7.18
CA PRO A 38 -5.67 -13.57 7.35
C PRO A 38 -6.86 -12.69 7.77
N SER A 39 -6.62 -11.57 8.46
CA SER A 39 -7.68 -10.67 8.93
C SER A 39 -8.50 -10.06 7.80
N VAL A 40 -7.91 -9.89 6.60
CA VAL A 40 -8.57 -9.27 5.44
C VAL A 40 -9.12 -10.28 4.44
N HIS A 41 -8.88 -11.59 4.64
CA HIS A 41 -9.28 -12.63 3.68
C HIS A 41 -10.79 -12.64 3.39
N ALA A 42 -11.62 -12.44 4.42
CA ALA A 42 -13.07 -12.39 4.25
C ALA A 42 -13.48 -11.23 3.33
N LYS A 43 -12.90 -10.05 3.56
CA LYS A 43 -13.19 -8.86 2.75
C LYS A 43 -12.66 -8.99 1.32
N ALA A 44 -11.46 -9.54 1.17
CA ALA A 44 -10.87 -9.80 -0.13
C ALA A 44 -11.72 -10.79 -0.96
N ARG A 45 -12.22 -11.87 -0.34
CA ARG A 45 -13.15 -12.82 -1.01
C ARG A 45 -14.45 -12.16 -1.44
N GLU A 46 -15.03 -11.33 -0.58
CA GLU A 46 -16.25 -10.57 -0.90
C GLU A 46 -16.03 -9.69 -2.14
N LEU A 47 -14.97 -8.88 -2.15
CA LEU A 47 -14.63 -8.02 -3.28
C LEU A 47 -14.36 -8.82 -4.55
N PHE A 48 -13.63 -9.93 -4.45
CA PHE A 48 -13.38 -10.83 -5.58
C PHE A 48 -14.67 -11.38 -6.18
N ILE A 49 -15.59 -11.88 -5.35
CA ILE A 49 -16.89 -12.41 -5.80
C ILE A 49 -17.72 -11.29 -6.46
N ASN A 50 -17.78 -10.12 -5.82
CA ASN A 50 -18.55 -8.99 -6.34
C ASN A 50 -18.01 -8.49 -7.69
N GLN A 51 -16.68 -8.45 -7.85
CA GLN A 51 -16.04 -8.12 -9.13
C GLN A 51 -16.46 -9.12 -10.22
N GLN A 52 -16.40 -10.43 -9.94
CA GLN A 52 -16.79 -11.45 -10.91
C GLN A 52 -18.28 -11.34 -11.27
N ASN A 53 -19.14 -11.08 -10.29
CA ASN A 53 -20.58 -10.88 -10.52
C ASN A 53 -20.85 -9.69 -11.43
N CYS A 54 -20.12 -8.58 -11.26
CA CYS A 54 -20.23 -7.40 -12.13
C CYS A 54 -19.76 -7.70 -13.55
N ARG A 55 -18.63 -8.40 -13.71
CA ARG A 55 -18.13 -8.84 -15.04
C ARG A 55 -19.12 -9.75 -15.74
N ASN A 56 -19.75 -10.67 -15.01
CA ASN A 56 -20.77 -11.55 -15.56
C ASN A 56 -22.01 -10.76 -16.00
N HIS A 57 -22.49 -9.79 -15.21
CA HIS A 57 -23.60 -8.91 -15.60
C HIS A 57 -23.27 -8.08 -16.83
N ALA A 58 -22.05 -7.54 -16.92
CA ALA A 58 -21.60 -6.83 -18.11
C ALA A 58 -21.64 -7.72 -19.36
N GLY A 59 -21.14 -8.96 -19.27
CA GLY A 59 -21.19 -9.92 -20.38
C GLY A 59 -22.62 -10.32 -20.78
N ILE A 60 -23.53 -10.45 -19.81
CA ILE A 60 -24.95 -10.70 -20.08
C ILE A 60 -25.58 -9.53 -20.85
N LEU A 61 -25.36 -8.29 -20.41
CA LEU A 61 -25.93 -7.11 -21.06
C LEU A 61 -25.33 -6.88 -22.46
N ASP A 62 -24.04 -7.13 -22.62
CA ASP A 62 -23.38 -7.10 -23.92
C ASP A 62 -24.00 -8.11 -24.90
N SER A 63 -24.35 -9.31 -24.41
CA SER A 63 -25.06 -10.31 -25.22
C SER A 63 -26.47 -9.88 -25.66
N TYR A 64 -27.13 -9.03 -24.86
CA TYR A 64 -28.40 -8.39 -25.20
C TYR A 64 -28.24 -7.10 -26.03
N ARG A 65 -27.00 -6.73 -26.38
CA ARG A 65 -26.63 -5.48 -27.07
C ARG A 65 -26.99 -4.22 -26.28
N ASP A 66 -27.13 -4.34 -24.96
CA ASP A 66 -27.22 -3.21 -24.05
C ASP A 66 -25.80 -2.77 -23.66
N TYR A 67 -25.16 -2.03 -24.57
CA TYR A 67 -23.77 -1.61 -24.41
C TYR A 67 -23.57 -0.57 -23.30
N ASP A 68 -24.56 0.28 -23.05
CA ASP A 68 -24.48 1.29 -21.99
C ASP A 68 -24.59 0.62 -20.61
N GLY A 69 -25.50 -0.34 -20.47
CA GLY A 69 -25.58 -1.20 -19.29
C GLY A 69 -24.30 -2.01 -19.09
N ALA A 70 -23.79 -2.65 -20.15
CA ALA A 70 -22.55 -3.42 -20.10
C ALA A 70 -21.34 -2.56 -19.68
N ARG A 71 -21.24 -1.32 -20.20
CA ARG A 71 -20.21 -0.36 -19.79
C ARG A 71 -20.33 -0.02 -18.30
N THR A 72 -21.53 0.29 -17.84
CA THR A 72 -21.77 0.65 -16.43
C THR A 72 -21.32 -0.46 -15.48
N TRP A 73 -21.70 -1.71 -15.77
CA TRP A 73 -21.28 -2.86 -14.95
C TRP A 73 -19.78 -3.17 -15.05
N SER A 74 -19.17 -2.90 -16.21
CA SER A 74 -17.72 -3.02 -16.39
C SER A 74 -16.95 -1.99 -15.57
N GLU A 75 -17.43 -0.74 -15.51
CA GLU A 75 -16.86 0.31 -14.67
C GLU A 75 -16.97 -0.04 -13.17
N HIS A 76 -18.11 -0.57 -12.73
CA HIS A 76 -18.24 -1.08 -11.36
C HIS A 76 -17.27 -2.22 -11.07
N ALA A 77 -17.10 -3.18 -11.98
CA ALA A 77 -16.13 -4.26 -11.83
C ALA A 77 -14.68 -3.74 -11.75
N PHE A 78 -14.37 -2.65 -12.45
CA PHE A 78 -13.08 -1.99 -12.40
C PHE A 78 -12.84 -1.35 -11.03
N GLN A 79 -13.78 -0.55 -10.53
CA GLN A 79 -13.70 0.10 -9.22
C GLN A 79 -13.53 -0.90 -8.07
N ILE A 80 -14.28 -2.02 -8.10
CA ILE A 80 -14.12 -3.10 -7.11
C ILE A 80 -12.73 -3.74 -7.24
N GLY A 81 -12.20 -3.83 -8.46
CA GLY A 81 -10.85 -4.30 -8.72
C GLY A 81 -9.77 -3.43 -8.09
N GLU A 82 -9.90 -2.11 -8.20
CA GLU A 82 -8.98 -1.16 -7.56
C GLU A 82 -9.02 -1.29 -6.02
N GLN A 83 -10.22 -1.39 -5.44
CA GLN A 83 -10.37 -1.61 -3.99
C GLN A 83 -9.76 -2.94 -3.53
N LEU A 84 -9.90 -3.99 -4.34
CA LEU A 84 -9.30 -5.29 -4.05
C LEU A 84 -7.77 -5.20 -4.13
N ASP A 85 -7.24 -4.53 -5.15
CA ASP A 85 -5.80 -4.35 -5.34
C ASP A 85 -5.16 -3.57 -4.18
N GLU A 86 -5.80 -2.46 -3.78
CA GLU A 86 -5.39 -1.66 -2.63
C GLU A 86 -5.37 -2.51 -1.34
N LEU A 87 -6.46 -3.22 -1.04
CA LEU A 87 -6.58 -4.08 0.13
C LEU A 87 -5.47 -5.15 0.18
N LEU A 88 -5.16 -5.78 -0.96
CA LEU A 88 -4.13 -6.81 -1.05
C LEU A 88 -2.73 -6.19 -0.90
N SER A 89 -2.49 -5.02 -1.50
CA SER A 89 -1.21 -4.31 -1.43
C SER A 89 -0.80 -3.93 -0.01
N GLU A 90 -1.78 -3.48 0.78
CA GLU A 90 -1.57 -3.01 2.15
C GLU A 90 -1.35 -4.17 3.13
N ASN A 91 -1.88 -5.36 2.80
CA ASN A 91 -1.91 -6.51 3.69
C ASN A 91 -0.98 -7.66 3.25
N LEU A 92 -0.09 -7.41 2.31
CA LEU A 92 0.92 -8.36 1.90
C LEU A 92 1.85 -8.70 3.07
N ILE A 93 1.98 -9.99 3.37
CA ILE A 93 2.93 -10.51 4.36
C ILE A 93 4.32 -10.35 3.73
N ARG A 94 5.03 -9.29 4.15
CA ARG A 94 6.41 -9.07 3.69
C ARG A 94 7.33 -10.05 4.41
N ASP A 95 8.18 -10.74 3.65
CA ASP A 95 9.28 -11.50 4.24
C ASP A 95 10.12 -10.59 5.15
N PRO A 96 10.52 -11.06 6.34
CA PRO A 96 11.36 -10.29 7.24
C PRO A 96 12.68 -9.96 6.54
N VAL A 97 12.99 -8.66 6.47
CA VAL A 97 14.25 -8.18 5.90
C VAL A 97 15.41 -8.70 6.76
N PRO A 98 16.40 -9.42 6.18
CA PRO A 98 17.53 -9.92 6.94
C PRO A 98 18.24 -8.78 7.68
N GLY A 99 18.38 -8.91 9.01
CA GLY A 99 19.10 -7.96 9.85
C GLY A 99 18.26 -6.87 10.52
N ILE A 100 16.96 -6.77 10.22
CA ILE A 100 16.03 -5.94 10.99
C ILE A 100 15.27 -6.88 11.93
N PRO A 101 15.43 -6.78 13.26
CA PRO A 101 14.67 -7.61 14.18
C PRO A 101 13.18 -7.39 13.96
N GLU A 102 12.43 -8.48 13.85
CA GLU A 102 10.97 -8.47 13.84
C GLU A 102 10.50 -7.62 15.01
N LYS A 103 9.73 -6.56 14.73
CA LYS A 103 9.21 -5.70 15.78
C LYS A 103 8.14 -6.50 16.51
N THR A 104 8.54 -7.24 17.54
CA THR A 104 7.60 -7.82 18.51
C THR A 104 6.74 -6.67 19.02
N LEU A 105 5.46 -6.65 18.63
CA LEU A 105 4.45 -5.80 19.24
C LEU A 105 4.32 -6.26 20.70
N ASP A 106 5.22 -5.76 21.55
CA ASP A 106 5.12 -5.94 22.99
C ASP A 106 3.97 -5.02 23.43
N CYS A 107 2.73 -5.55 23.38
CA CYS A 107 1.49 -4.86 23.73
C CYS A 107 1.37 -4.61 25.24
N ARG A 108 2.46 -4.26 25.91
CA ARG A 108 2.42 -3.79 27.30
C ARG A 108 1.81 -2.40 27.30
N PRO A 109 0.91 -2.09 28.24
CA PRO A 109 0.40 -0.74 28.39
C PRO A 109 1.60 0.19 28.65
N VAL A 110 1.89 1.04 27.66
CA VAL A 110 2.84 2.13 27.83
C VAL A 110 2.18 3.11 28.79
N THR A 111 2.64 3.13 30.04
CA THR A 111 2.44 4.28 30.91
C THR A 111 3.14 5.46 30.24
N THR A 112 2.39 6.25 29.48
CA THR A 112 2.86 7.55 29.04
C THR A 112 2.91 8.42 30.29
N SER A 113 4.13 8.70 30.77
CA SER A 113 4.34 9.78 31.71
C SER A 113 3.68 11.05 31.16
N ALA A 114 3.18 11.90 32.05
CA ALA A 114 2.62 13.19 31.69
C ALA A 114 3.54 13.88 30.68
N ILE A 115 2.95 14.42 29.61
CA ILE A 115 3.69 15.13 28.56
C ILE A 115 4.42 16.29 29.25
N GLU A 116 5.71 16.12 29.50
CA GLU A 116 6.57 17.22 29.87
C GLU A 116 6.61 18.15 28.66
N GLU A 117 6.26 19.41 28.90
CA GLU A 117 6.29 20.47 27.89
C GLU A 117 7.65 20.43 27.19
N ILE A 118 7.62 20.32 25.86
CA ILE A 118 8.85 20.20 25.07
C ILE A 118 9.63 21.49 25.27
N ASP A 119 10.82 21.38 25.89
CA ASP A 119 11.76 22.49 25.98
C ASP A 119 12.29 22.82 24.57
N HIS A 120 11.57 23.74 23.91
CA HIS A 120 11.84 24.18 22.56
C HIS A 120 13.24 24.82 22.42
N ALA A 121 13.78 25.42 23.48
CA ALA A 121 15.11 26.00 23.46
C ALA A 121 16.18 24.89 23.36
N ARG A 122 16.04 23.84 24.18
CA ARG A 122 16.95 22.69 24.14
C ARG A 122 16.89 21.95 22.80
N MET A 123 15.70 21.83 22.21
CA MET A 123 15.52 21.19 20.91
C MET A 123 16.13 22.02 19.77
N HIS A 124 15.96 23.35 19.81
CA HIS A 124 16.55 24.27 18.84
C HIS A 124 18.09 24.21 18.89
N ASP A 125 18.69 24.26 20.07
CA ASP A 125 20.14 24.14 20.25
C ASP A 125 20.70 22.80 19.75
N TRP A 126 19.96 21.72 19.97
CA TRP A 126 20.33 20.39 19.46
C TRP A 126 20.30 20.34 17.93
N CYS A 127 19.25 20.88 17.31
CA CYS A 127 19.15 20.98 15.85
C CYS A 127 20.31 21.77 15.24
N TRP A 128 20.69 22.90 15.85
CA TRP A 128 21.83 23.69 15.38
C TRP A 128 23.16 22.94 15.51
N LYS A 129 23.39 22.23 16.61
CA LYS A 129 24.58 21.38 16.76
C LYS A 129 24.67 20.31 15.67
N MET A 130 23.55 19.67 15.33
CA MET A 130 23.53 18.66 14.27
C MET A 130 23.80 19.25 12.89
N VAL A 131 23.30 20.47 12.61
CA VAL A 131 23.63 21.20 11.37
C VAL A 131 25.13 21.50 11.28
N ASP A 132 25.76 21.90 12.38
CA ASP A 132 27.20 22.17 12.39
C ASP A 132 28.05 20.92 12.24
N VAL A 133 27.63 19.78 12.82
CA VAL A 133 28.26 18.47 12.58
C VAL A 133 28.15 18.08 11.10
N LEU A 134 26.98 18.28 10.48
CA LEU A 134 26.77 17.98 9.07
C LEU A 134 27.59 18.91 8.15
N ARG A 135 27.72 20.20 8.50
CA ARG A 135 28.60 21.13 7.79
C ARG A 135 30.06 20.72 7.94
N ALA A 136 30.52 20.36 9.14
CA ALA A 136 31.88 19.89 9.35
C ALA A 136 32.17 18.62 8.53
N ALA A 137 31.22 17.68 8.46
CA ALA A 137 31.35 16.49 7.62
C ALA A 137 31.35 16.81 6.11
N ALA A 138 30.55 17.79 5.68
CA ALA A 138 30.46 18.19 4.27
C ALA A 138 31.66 19.03 3.80
N TYR A 139 32.27 19.83 4.68
CA TYR A 139 33.33 20.78 4.35
C TYR A 139 34.71 20.41 4.93
N GLY A 140 34.83 19.30 5.68
CA GLY A 140 36.03 18.97 6.45
C GLY A 140 36.46 17.51 6.39
N GLN A 141 36.99 17.08 5.24
CA GLN A 141 38.21 16.25 5.15
C GLN A 141 38.94 16.56 3.83
N ARG A 142 39.80 17.57 3.86
CA ARG A 142 41.01 17.69 3.03
C ARG A 142 42.14 18.20 3.90
#